data_AF-A0A7W2FS16-F1
#
_entry.id   AF-A0A7W2FS16-F1
#
_cell.length_a   1.000
_cell.length_b   1.000
_cell.length_c   1.000
_cell.angle_alpha   90.00
_cell.angle_beta   90.00
_cell.angle_gamma   90.00
#
_symmetry.space_group_name_H-M   'P 1'
#
loop_
_entity.id
_entity.type
_entity.pdbx_description
1 polymer ?
#
loop_
_entity_poly.entity_id
_entity_poly.type
_entity_poly.pdbx_seq_one_letter_code
_entity_poly.pdbx_strand_id
1 'polypeptide(L)'
;MLGKHQKPYEDFYHSTHENEHLDSKTELLVGLSAAMAMNCLPCTRYYLLQAGKAGITKGEISDVTAKVMAVAAGQKKLQMQEVLQKYSINLDDFE
;
A
#
# COMPACT_ATOMS: atom_id res chain seq x y z
N MET A 1 19.50 -12.48 8.90
CA MET A 1 19.09 -13.02 7.57
C MET A 1 18.19 -14.21 7.81
N LEU A 2 17.12 -14.39 7.01
CA LEU A 2 16.05 -15.37 7.22
C LEU A 2 16.48 -16.86 7.03
N GLY A 3 17.79 -17.15 7.10
CA GLY A 3 18.35 -18.47 6.94
C GLY A 3 17.91 -19.15 5.65
N LYS A 4 17.40 -20.39 5.76
CA LYS A 4 16.89 -21.18 4.63
C LYS A 4 15.75 -20.53 3.84
N HIS A 5 15.09 -19.52 4.39
CA HIS A 5 13.98 -18.81 3.73
C HIS A 5 14.43 -17.58 2.95
N GLN A 6 15.68 -17.14 3.09
CA GLN A 6 16.18 -15.92 2.45
C GLN A 6 16.11 -16.03 0.92
N LYS A 7 16.73 -17.06 0.33
CA LYS A 7 16.78 -17.24 -1.12
C LYS A 7 15.39 -17.45 -1.75
N PRO A 8 14.51 -18.33 -1.22
CA PRO A 8 13.16 -18.46 -1.76
C PRO A 8 12.35 -17.15 -1.69
N TYR A 9 12.51 -16.36 -0.63
CA TYR A 9 11.85 -15.07 -0.52
C TYR A 9 12.40 -14.05 -1.53
N GLU A 10 13.72 -13.98 -1.70
CA GLU A 10 14.36 -13.11 -2.69
C GLU A 10 13.92 -13.46 -4.11
N ASP A 11 13.87 -14.75 -4.45
CA ASP A 11 13.42 -15.22 -5.76
C ASP A 11 11.96 -14.84 -6.04
N PHE A 12 11.09 -15.04 -5.06
CA PHE A 12 9.70 -14.57 -5.14
C PHE A 12 9.63 -13.05 -5.29
N TYR A 13 10.37 -12.29 -4.47
CA TYR A 13 10.36 -10.83 -4.53
C TYR A 13 10.90 -10.30 -5.87
N HIS A 14 11.91 -10.94 -6.45
CA HIS A 14 12.42 -10.56 -7.76
C HIS A 14 11.41 -10.87 -8.87
N SER A 15 10.74 -12.03 -8.82
CA SER A 15 9.76 -12.40 -9.85
C SER A 15 8.55 -11.46 -9.88
N THR A 16 8.20 -10.77 -8.79
CA THR A 16 7.10 -9.78 -8.82
C THR A 16 7.42 -8.53 -9.65
N HIS A 17 8.67 -8.32 -10.05
CA HIS A 17 9.06 -7.21 -10.93
C HIS A 17 9.07 -7.61 -12.41
N GLU A 18 9.00 -8.91 -12.72
CA GLU A 18 8.90 -9.44 -14.09
C GLU A 18 7.42 -9.53 -14.48
N ASN A 19 6.92 -8.50 -15.17
CA ASN A 19 5.49 -8.35 -15.45
C ASN A 19 5.14 -8.70 -16.89
N GLU A 20 4.09 -9.49 -17.07
CA GLU A 20 3.48 -9.78 -18.38
C GLU A 20 2.33 -8.81 -18.74
N HIS A 21 1.70 -8.23 -17.73
CA HIS A 21 0.45 -7.47 -17.90
C HIS A 21 0.52 -6.00 -17.46
N LEU A 22 1.48 -5.66 -16.58
CA LEU A 22 1.70 -4.29 -16.14
C LEU A 22 2.94 -3.74 -16.83
N ASP A 23 2.84 -2.52 -17.36
CA ASP A 23 4.03 -1.80 -17.75
C ASP A 23 4.86 -1.41 -16.50
N SER A 24 6.14 -1.12 -16.71
CA SER A 24 7.08 -0.84 -15.60
C SER A 24 6.65 0.35 -14.75
N LYS A 25 5.99 1.34 -15.36
CA LYS A 25 5.52 2.52 -14.64
C LYS A 25 4.35 2.16 -13.71
N THR A 26 3.41 1.39 -14.22
CA THR A 26 2.22 0.93 -13.48
C THR A 26 2.63 0.01 -12.35
N GLU A 27 3.58 -0.91 -12.58
CA GLU A 27 4.14 -1.75 -11.50
C GLU A 27 4.72 -0.90 -10.38
N LEU A 28 5.56 0.11 -10.68
CA LEU A 28 6.16 0.95 -9.65
C LEU A 28 5.11 1.75 -8.85
N LEU A 29 4.06 2.25 -9.50
CA LEU A 29 2.96 2.96 -8.82
C LEU A 29 2.14 2.01 -7.93
N VAL A 30 1.88 0.78 -8.39
CA VAL A 30 1.21 -0.26 -7.60
C VAL A 30 2.08 -0.68 -6.42
N GLY A 31 3.38 -0.89 -6.63
CA GLY A 31 4.35 -1.21 -5.58
C GLY A 31 4.45 -0.12 -4.53
N LEU A 32 4.47 1.16 -4.94
CA LEU A 32 4.40 2.30 -4.03
C LEU A 32 3.10 2.28 -3.21
N SER A 33 1.96 2.10 -3.87
CA SER A 33 0.66 2.00 -3.20
C SER A 33 0.62 0.88 -2.16
N ALA A 34 1.12 -0.31 -2.52
CA ALA A 34 1.17 -1.47 -1.63
C ALA A 34 2.10 -1.23 -0.43
N ALA A 35 3.28 -0.67 -0.66
CA ALA A 35 4.22 -0.31 0.39
C ALA A 35 3.62 0.67 1.40
N MET A 36 2.90 1.69 0.93
CA MET A 36 2.20 2.66 1.77
C MET A 36 1.05 2.02 2.54
N ALA A 37 0.20 1.23 1.86
CA ALA A 37 -0.93 0.55 2.50
C ALA A 37 -0.49 -0.40 3.64
N MET A 38 0.69 -1.02 3.50
CA MET A 38 1.28 -1.89 4.52
C MET A 38 2.12 -1.13 5.56
N ASN A 39 2.16 0.21 5.51
CA ASN A 39 2.97 1.06 6.38
C ASN A 39 4.48 0.69 6.38
N CYS A 40 5.02 0.20 5.25
CA CYS A 40 6.42 -0.19 5.15
C CYS A 40 7.32 0.99 4.75
N LEU A 41 7.85 1.73 5.73
CA LEU A 41 8.78 2.85 5.53
C LEU A 41 9.95 2.57 4.55
N PRO A 42 10.75 1.50 4.72
CA PRO A 42 11.86 1.23 3.80
C PRO A 42 11.37 0.87 2.39
N CYS A 43 10.23 0.18 2.27
CA CYS A 43 9.63 -0.15 0.98
C CYS A 43 9.14 1.11 0.26
N THR A 44 8.43 2.01 0.96
CA THR A 44 7.95 3.28 0.40
C THR A 44 9.12 4.12 -0.09
N ARG A 45 10.20 4.20 0.69
CA ARG A 45 11.43 4.88 0.26
C ARG A 45 12.02 4.23 -1.00
N TYR A 46 12.10 2.91 -1.06
CA TYR A 46 12.60 2.20 -2.24
C TYR A 46 11.79 2.55 -3.49
N TYR A 47 10.46 2.41 -3.45
CA TYR A 47 9.61 2.68 -4.60
C TYR A 47 9.62 4.16 -5.01
N LEU A 48 9.72 5.10 -4.07
CA LEU A 48 9.91 6.52 -4.42
C LEU A 48 11.21 6.78 -5.18
N LEU A 49 12.31 6.12 -4.78
CA LEU A 49 13.59 6.25 -5.49
C LEU A 49 13.54 5.62 -6.88
N GLN A 50 12.88 4.47 -7.05
CA GLN A 50 12.71 3.86 -8.37
C GLN A 50 11.77 4.69 -9.26
N ALA A 51 10.69 5.23 -8.70
CA ALA A 51 9.78 6.13 -9.40
C ALA A 51 10.51 7.36 -9.95
N GLY A 52 11.39 7.96 -9.15
CA GLY A 52 12.23 9.08 -9.59
C GLY A 52 13.14 8.72 -10.77
N LYS A 53 13.74 7.53 -10.76
CA LYS A 53 14.56 7.03 -11.89
C LYS A 53 13.75 6.75 -13.14
N ALA A 54 12.50 6.31 -12.99
CA ALA A 54 11.57 6.03 -14.07
C ALA A 54 10.88 7.28 -14.64
N GLY A 55 11.16 8.47 -14.12
CA GLY A 55 10.54 9.71 -14.55
C GLY A 55 9.07 9.86 -14.14
N ILE A 56 8.62 9.08 -13.14
CA ILE A 56 7.28 9.24 -12.57
C ILE A 56 7.18 10.61 -11.90
N THR A 57 6.09 11.30 -12.19
CA THR A 57 5.89 12.69 -11.81
C THR A 57 5.40 12.84 -10.37
N LYS A 58 5.58 14.04 -9.82
CA LYS A 58 4.97 14.43 -8.53
C LYS A 58 3.45 14.24 -8.54
N GLY A 59 2.78 14.54 -9.66
CA GLY A 59 1.32 14.39 -9.79
C GLY A 59 0.89 12.95 -9.57
N GLU A 60 1.55 12.01 -10.25
CA GLU A 60 1.24 10.58 -10.15
C GLU A 60 1.49 10.01 -8.74
N ILE A 61 2.59 10.41 -8.10
CA ILE A 61 2.85 10.05 -6.70
C ILE A 61 1.77 10.63 -5.76
N SER A 62 1.31 11.85 -6.04
CA SER A 62 0.26 12.51 -5.26
C SER A 62 -1.07 11.77 -5.41
N ASP A 63 -1.42 11.34 -6.63
CA ASP A 63 -2.63 10.57 -6.91
C ASP A 63 -2.62 9.21 -6.22
N VAL A 64 -1.49 8.49 -6.26
CA VAL A 64 -1.31 7.23 -5.50
C VAL A 64 -1.49 7.47 -4.01
N THR A 65 -0.84 8.50 -3.47
CA THR A 65 -0.92 8.86 -2.05
C THR A 65 -2.36 9.14 -1.62
N ALA A 66 -3.08 9.97 -2.39
CA ALA A 66 -4.48 10.30 -2.13
C ALA A 66 -5.37 9.05 -2.16
N LYS A 67 -5.12 8.12 -3.09
CA LYS A 67 -5.87 6.86 -3.20
C LYS A 67 -5.68 5.98 -1.96
N VAL A 68 -4.44 5.81 -1.51
CA VAL A 68 -4.12 5.05 -0.29
C VAL A 68 -4.79 5.68 0.92
N MET A 69 -4.69 7.00 1.08
CA MET A 69 -5.32 7.73 2.18
C MET A 69 -6.85 7.53 2.19
N ALA A 70 -7.50 7.63 1.03
CA ALA A 70 -8.93 7.46 0.92
C ALA A 70 -9.39 6.04 1.30
N VAL A 71 -8.67 5.00 0.84
CA VAL A 71 -8.97 3.60 1.19
C VAL A 71 -8.74 3.35 2.69
N ALA A 72 -7.65 3.86 3.25
CA ALA A 72 -7.36 3.73 4.68
C ALA A 72 -8.43 4.42 5.54
N ALA A 73 -8.85 5.63 5.18
CA ALA A 73 -9.92 6.34 5.87
C ALA A 73 -11.26 5.58 5.77
N GLY A 74 -11.60 5.08 4.58
CA GLY A 74 -12.79 4.26 4.34
C GLY A 74 -12.78 2.98 5.19
N GLN A 75 -11.64 2.30 5.30
CA GLN A 75 -11.49 1.12 6.14
C GLN A 75 -11.83 1.43 7.60
N LYS A 76 -11.32 2.54 8.16
CA LYS A 76 -11.60 2.93 9.55
C LYS A 76 -13.06 3.29 9.78
N LYS A 77 -13.67 4.01 8.83
CA LYS A 77 -15.10 4.29 8.85
C LYS A 77 -15.92 2.99 8.91
N LEU A 78 -15.65 2.06 8.00
CA LEU A 78 -16.40 0.80 7.92
C LEU A 78 -16.18 -0.08 9.17
N GLN A 79 -14.94 -0.18 9.65
CA GLN A 79 -14.63 -0.92 10.89
C GLN A 79 -15.39 -0.36 12.09
N MET A 80 -15.45 0.97 12.23
CA MET A 80 -16.21 1.60 13.30
C MET A 80 -17.71 1.33 13.17
N GLN A 81 -18.27 1.48 11.96
CA GLN A 81 -19.67 1.18 11.69
C GLN A 81 -20.03 -0.27 12.03
N GLU A 82 -19.15 -1.21 11.67
CA GLU A 82 -19.32 -2.63 12.00
C GLU A 82 -19.35 -2.85 13.52
N VAL A 83 -18.43 -2.23 14.28
CA VAL A 83 -18.41 -2.32 15.75
C VAL A 83 -19.69 -1.77 16.36
N LEU A 84 -20.11 -0.56 15.96
CA LEU A 84 -21.33 0.07 16.48
C LEU A 84 -22.56 -0.82 16.22
N GLN A 85 -22.69 -1.34 15.01
CA GLN A 85 -23.80 -2.21 14.64
C GLN A 85 -23.75 -3.56 15.37
N LYS A 86 -22.60 -4.22 15.39
CA LYS A 86 -22.42 -5.58 15.94
C LYS A 86 -22.65 -5.63 17.45
N TYR A 87 -22.31 -4.56 18.15
CA TYR A 87 -22.45 -4.47 19.60
C TYR A 87 -23.60 -3.57 20.05
N SER A 88 -24.44 -3.12 19.11
CA SER A 88 -25.60 -2.23 19.38
C SER A 88 -25.23 -0.99 20.22
N ILE A 89 -24.07 -0.41 19.96
CA ILE A 89 -23.58 0.77 20.68
C ILE A 89 -24.20 2.01 20.02
N ASN A 90 -24.94 2.81 20.79
CA ASN A 90 -25.39 4.12 20.34
C ASN A 90 -24.36 5.18 20.76
N LEU A 91 -23.90 6.00 19.81
CA LEU A 91 -22.95 7.07 20.13
C LEU A 91 -23.61 8.22 20.90
N ASP A 92 -24.93 8.37 20.81
CA ASP A 92 -25.68 9.38 21.56
C ASP A 92 -25.66 9.10 23.09
N ASP A 93 -25.32 7.87 23.51
CA ASP A 93 -25.19 7.50 24.92
C ASP A 93 -23.95 8.14 25.60
N PHE A 94 -23.08 8.79 24.82
CA PHE A 94 -21.84 9.44 25.27
C PHE A 94 -21.96 10.98 25.36
N GLU A 95 -23.17 11.55 25.18
CA GLU A 95 -23.47 12.98 25.35
C GLU A 95 -23.71 13.39 26.82
#